data_AF-A0A9D5TE73-F1
#
_entry.id   AF-A0A9D5TE73-F1
#
_cell.length_a   1.000
_cell.length_b   1.000
_cell.length_c   1.000
_cell.angle_alpha   90.00
_cell.angle_beta   90.00
_cell.angle_gamma   90.00
#
_symmetry.space_group_name_H-M   'P 1'
#
loop_
_entity.id
_entity.type
_entity.pdbx_description
1 polymer ?
#
loop_
_entity_poly.entity_id
_entity_poly.type
_entity_poly.pdbx_seq_one_letter_code
_entity_poly.pdbx_strand_id
1 'polypeptide(L)'
;MTLVKNKKLWLILIPAVLILLAGVYCLFRFWPSAAPVQTGWIQEEGAIRYLDENGSPLLKWQRIDGYDYYFHPESGIVLTGWQDIDGERYYFNENGIRQSQWLTLGEKTYYLGQDGKAVSGLQTINDTLYYFDSEYAIAVGWQEIDGIRYLFRPDGTGVTGWHSVNDAKYFFDTDGKMCTGWLEWESKQYYLGDDGVMVTGWLTLGEDRYYFKEDGRMAIGEVVIDGISRFFTSTGKYVIMPNPWHPVPKDHEIDLVDIEGYEFDRKGRDPLQTMMNDCRDAGHVCEINNSYRSYNVQKWLWDDRVAKRMAEGMTYEEACEYTARSVAYPGHSEHQTGLAVDITGTDEMYEWFYEHCWDYGFIVRYPEGKRPITGIIYEPWHFRYVGTELSLELKELNLCMEEYMEMLTQQQAAIA
;
A
#
# COMPACT_ATOMS: atom_id res chain seq x y z
N MET A 1 -53.29 130.23 11.49
CA MET A 1 -53.54 130.79 10.14
C MET A 1 -52.85 129.87 9.13
N THR A 2 -53.60 129.18 8.27
CA THR A 2 -53.81 129.52 6.84
C THR A 2 -52.66 128.93 5.99
N LEU A 3 -52.83 127.77 5.31
CA LEU A 3 -53.29 127.61 3.90
C LEU A 3 -52.32 128.30 2.90
N VAL A 4 -51.84 127.74 1.78
CA VAL A 4 -52.38 126.80 0.74
C VAL A 4 -51.17 126.00 0.14
N LYS A 5 -51.13 124.66 -0.10
CA LYS A 5 -51.84 123.73 -1.02
C LYS A 5 -51.35 123.73 -2.51
N ASN A 6 -51.40 122.55 -3.18
CA ASN A 6 -51.20 122.24 -4.62
C ASN A 6 -49.74 122.03 -5.13
N LYS A 7 -49.43 121.15 -6.12
CA LYS A 7 -50.24 120.12 -6.86
C LYS A 7 -49.34 119.06 -7.56
N LYS A 8 -49.89 117.84 -7.70
CA LYS A 8 -49.72 116.71 -8.70
C LYS A 8 -48.44 116.60 -9.57
N LEU A 9 -47.80 115.45 -9.85
CA LEU A 9 -48.11 113.99 -9.89
C LEU A 9 -48.23 113.39 -11.32
N TRP A 10 -47.27 112.50 -11.66
CA TRP A 10 -47.31 111.29 -12.51
C TRP A 10 -46.24 110.32 -11.92
N LEU A 11 -46.49 109.04 -11.56
CA LEU A 11 -46.76 107.83 -12.38
C LEU A 11 -45.54 107.46 -13.26
N ILE A 12 -44.89 106.26 -13.18
CA ILE A 12 -45.35 104.87 -12.93
C ILE A 12 -44.36 104.00 -12.08
N LEU A 13 -44.91 102.95 -11.44
CA LEU A 13 -44.42 101.69 -10.81
C LEU A 13 -42.94 101.22 -11.07
N ILE A 14 -42.11 100.60 -10.18
CA ILE A 14 -42.21 99.78 -8.91
C ILE A 14 -42.73 98.33 -9.13
N PRO A 15 -42.17 97.24 -8.52
CA PRO A 15 -41.29 97.12 -7.33
C PRO A 15 -39.87 96.55 -7.59
N ALA A 16 -38.84 96.65 -6.73
CA ALA A 16 -38.69 96.94 -5.27
C ALA A 16 -38.64 95.72 -4.33
N VAL A 17 -38.06 95.92 -3.12
CA VAL A 17 -37.77 94.92 -2.04
C VAL A 17 -36.57 94.02 -2.39
N LEU A 18 -35.41 93.98 -1.71
CA LEU A 18 -34.82 94.65 -0.51
C LEU A 18 -33.57 95.52 -0.93
N ILE A 19 -32.75 96.25 -0.15
CA ILE A 19 -32.34 96.32 1.29
C ILE A 19 -31.31 95.23 1.70
N LEU A 20 -30.17 95.43 2.40
CA LEU A 20 -29.18 96.52 2.69
C LEU A 20 -27.85 95.77 3.09
N LEU A 21 -26.63 96.31 3.25
CA LEU A 21 -26.01 97.67 3.20
C LEU A 21 -24.49 97.54 2.88
N ALA A 22 -23.76 98.66 2.84
CA ALA A 22 -22.34 98.87 3.18
C ALA A 22 -21.27 97.90 2.63
N GLY A 23 -20.66 98.27 1.50
CA GLY A 23 -19.31 97.83 1.15
C GLY A 23 -18.23 98.74 1.75
N VAL A 24 -17.07 98.14 2.08
CA VAL A 24 -15.67 98.62 1.91
C VAL A 24 -14.81 97.99 3.01
N TYR A 25 -14.12 96.91 2.65
CA TYR A 25 -12.79 96.61 3.17
C TYR A 25 -12.00 95.92 2.06
N CYS A 26 -10.91 96.54 1.62
CA CYS A 26 -10.03 95.95 0.60
C CYS A 26 -9.10 94.91 1.23
N LEU A 27 -8.54 94.05 0.38
CA LEU A 27 -7.40 93.18 0.68
C LEU A 27 -7.60 92.17 1.83
N PHE A 28 -8.13 90.99 1.51
CA PHE A 28 -7.43 89.73 1.77
C PHE A 28 -8.02 88.58 0.94
N ARG A 29 -7.15 87.64 0.53
CA ARG A 29 -7.48 86.32 -0.08
C ARG A 29 -8.31 86.33 -1.39
N PHE A 30 -7.71 86.85 -2.47
CA PHE A 30 -7.68 86.09 -3.73
C PHE A 30 -6.37 85.30 -3.82
N TRP A 31 -6.15 84.45 -2.82
CA TRP A 31 -5.29 83.28 -2.98
C TRP A 31 -6.18 82.22 -3.61
N PRO A 32 -5.81 81.55 -4.71
CA PRO A 32 -6.53 80.36 -5.11
C PRO A 32 -6.31 79.35 -3.99
N SER A 33 -7.32 79.13 -3.14
CA SER A 33 -7.30 77.95 -2.27
C SER A 33 -7.08 76.78 -3.21
N ALA A 34 -5.97 76.07 -3.06
CA ALA A 34 -5.80 74.81 -3.77
C ALA A 34 -7.07 73.99 -3.49
N ALA A 35 -7.63 73.38 -4.53
CA ALA A 35 -8.67 72.37 -4.32
C ALA A 35 -8.08 71.37 -3.30
N PRO A 36 -8.83 70.99 -2.25
CA PRO A 36 -8.29 70.14 -1.20
C PRO A 36 -7.69 68.90 -1.86
N VAL A 37 -6.40 68.65 -1.58
CA VAL A 37 -5.67 67.53 -2.16
C VAL A 37 -6.45 66.26 -1.82
N GLN A 38 -6.78 65.49 -2.85
CA GLN A 38 -7.57 64.28 -2.70
C GLN A 38 -6.64 63.18 -2.18
N THR A 39 -6.96 62.63 -1.02
CA THR A 39 -6.12 61.67 -0.27
C THR A 39 -6.93 60.43 0.12
N GLY A 40 -6.29 59.28 0.20
CA GLY A 40 -6.94 58.00 0.51
C GLY A 40 -7.58 57.34 -0.70
N TRP A 41 -8.57 56.47 -0.46
CA TRP A 41 -9.27 55.71 -1.50
C TRP A 41 -10.05 56.61 -2.47
N ILE A 42 -9.82 56.40 -3.78
CA ILE A 42 -10.57 57.04 -4.87
C ILE A 42 -11.05 55.97 -5.86
N GLN A 43 -12.16 56.25 -6.55
CA GLN A 43 -12.67 55.40 -7.63
C GLN A 43 -13.20 56.28 -8.76
N GLU A 44 -12.59 56.17 -9.94
CA GLU A 44 -12.89 56.97 -11.14
C GLU A 44 -12.96 56.06 -12.36
N GLU A 45 -14.06 56.13 -13.13
CA GLU A 45 -14.31 55.30 -14.34
C GLU A 45 -14.13 53.77 -14.14
N GLY A 46 -14.23 53.29 -12.90
CA GLY A 46 -14.02 51.90 -12.51
C GLY A 46 -12.62 51.59 -11.97
N ALA A 47 -11.64 52.46 -12.17
CA ALA A 47 -10.30 52.33 -11.60
C ALA A 47 -10.27 52.80 -10.14
N ILE A 48 -9.90 51.91 -9.22
CA ILE A 48 -9.71 52.21 -7.80
C ILE A 48 -8.22 52.49 -7.53
N ARG A 49 -7.91 53.55 -6.79
CA ARG A 49 -6.54 53.90 -6.34
C ARG A 49 -6.54 54.33 -4.87
N TYR A 50 -5.36 54.38 -4.26
CA TYR A 50 -5.13 55.09 -2.99
C TYR A 50 -4.13 56.22 -3.22
N LEU A 51 -4.47 57.44 -2.80
CA LEU A 51 -3.61 58.61 -2.90
C LEU A 51 -2.95 58.94 -1.55
N ASP A 52 -1.67 59.28 -1.55
CA ASP A 52 -0.90 59.68 -0.36
C ASP A 52 -1.30 61.09 0.15
N GLU A 53 -0.63 61.58 1.20
CA GLU A 53 -0.85 62.94 1.76
C GLU A 53 -0.59 64.07 0.74
N ASN A 54 0.12 63.79 -0.35
CA ASN A 54 0.46 64.72 -1.43
C ASN A 54 -0.47 64.55 -2.67
N GLY A 55 -1.44 63.63 -2.63
CA GLY A 55 -2.32 63.32 -3.75
C GLY A 55 -1.68 62.42 -4.83
N SER A 56 -0.54 61.80 -4.53
CA SER A 56 0.17 60.88 -5.44
C SER A 56 -0.30 59.44 -5.24
N PRO A 57 -0.55 58.66 -6.31
CA PRO A 57 -1.03 57.30 -6.16
C PRO A 57 0.03 56.36 -5.61
N LEU A 58 -0.35 55.50 -4.67
CA LEU A 58 0.51 54.41 -4.18
C LEU A 58 0.72 53.33 -5.25
N LEU A 59 1.86 52.64 -5.18
CA LEU A 59 2.34 51.69 -6.19
C LEU A 59 2.84 50.39 -5.53
N LYS A 60 2.73 49.27 -6.23
CA LYS A 60 3.15 47.91 -5.81
C LYS A 60 2.51 47.48 -4.49
N TRP A 61 3.19 46.61 -3.72
CA TRP A 61 2.78 46.13 -2.41
C TRP A 61 2.57 47.28 -1.42
N GLN A 62 1.39 47.34 -0.82
CA GLN A 62 1.02 48.32 0.21
C GLN A 62 0.17 47.65 1.28
N ARG A 63 0.33 48.07 2.55
CA ARG A 63 -0.51 47.60 3.65
C ARG A 63 -1.36 48.76 4.20
N ILE A 64 -2.68 48.65 4.04
CA ILE A 64 -3.65 49.70 4.35
C ILE A 64 -4.72 49.10 5.26
N ASP A 65 -5.01 49.76 6.39
CA ASP A 65 -6.00 49.32 7.40
C ASP A 65 -5.87 47.86 7.87
N GLY A 66 -4.65 47.32 7.81
CA GLY A 66 -4.30 45.95 8.20
C GLY A 66 -4.33 44.92 7.06
N TYR A 67 -4.80 45.28 5.87
CA TYR A 67 -4.87 44.42 4.68
C TYR A 67 -3.73 44.69 3.70
N ASP A 68 -3.27 43.66 3.00
CA ASP A 68 -2.25 43.76 1.95
C ASP A 68 -2.92 43.94 0.58
N TYR A 69 -2.44 44.91 -0.19
CA TYR A 69 -2.89 45.27 -1.53
C TYR A 69 -1.70 45.30 -2.50
N TYR A 70 -1.96 45.14 -3.80
CA TYR A 70 -0.98 45.46 -4.84
C TYR A 70 -1.56 46.45 -5.84
N PHE A 71 -0.88 47.59 -6.01
CA PHE A 71 -1.23 48.61 -6.99
C PHE A 71 -0.32 48.49 -8.23
N HIS A 72 -0.90 48.60 -9.43
CA HIS A 72 -0.20 48.47 -10.70
C HIS A 72 1.03 49.42 -10.75
N PRO A 73 2.26 48.94 -11.08
CA PRO A 73 3.51 49.67 -10.83
C PRO A 73 3.64 51.05 -11.47
N GLU A 74 2.87 51.33 -12.53
CA GLU A 74 2.93 52.60 -13.27
C GLU A 74 1.69 53.48 -13.06
N SER A 75 0.51 52.87 -12.94
CA SER A 75 -0.78 53.58 -12.95
C SER A 75 -1.41 53.71 -11.56
N GLY A 76 -0.93 52.97 -10.56
CA GLY A 76 -1.46 53.01 -9.20
C GLY A 76 -2.91 52.54 -9.07
N ILE A 77 -3.40 51.73 -10.01
CA ILE A 77 -4.71 51.09 -9.95
C ILE A 77 -4.58 49.79 -9.15
N VAL A 78 -5.48 49.54 -8.18
CA VAL A 78 -5.45 48.31 -7.38
C VAL A 78 -5.72 47.09 -8.28
N LEU A 79 -4.98 46.00 -8.07
CA LEU A 79 -5.19 44.75 -8.80
C LEU A 79 -6.22 43.86 -8.09
N THR A 80 -7.00 43.12 -8.88
CA THR A 80 -8.00 42.15 -8.43
C THR A 80 -7.84 40.83 -9.20
N GLY A 81 -8.44 39.75 -8.71
CA GLY A 81 -8.33 38.42 -9.31
C GLY A 81 -6.95 37.78 -9.12
N TRP A 82 -6.62 36.81 -9.98
CA TRP A 82 -5.31 36.17 -10.03
C TRP A 82 -4.26 37.11 -10.63
N GLN A 83 -3.10 37.20 -9.99
CA GLN A 83 -1.97 38.04 -10.41
C GLN A 83 -0.64 37.31 -10.17
N ASP A 84 0.25 37.33 -11.15
CA ASP A 84 1.60 36.79 -11.06
C ASP A 84 2.58 37.96 -10.80
N ILE A 85 3.20 37.99 -9.62
CA ILE A 85 4.00 39.12 -9.12
C ILE A 85 5.38 38.60 -8.72
N ASP A 86 6.43 39.14 -9.35
CA ASP A 86 7.84 38.77 -9.10
C ASP A 86 8.15 37.26 -9.20
N GLY A 87 7.32 36.51 -9.94
CA GLY A 87 7.41 35.06 -10.15
C GLY A 87 6.48 34.22 -9.26
N GLU A 88 5.75 34.85 -8.34
CA GLU A 88 4.89 34.21 -7.35
C GLU A 88 3.41 34.53 -7.65
N ARG A 89 2.51 33.55 -7.49
CA ARG A 89 1.09 33.71 -7.84
C ARG A 89 0.23 34.07 -6.63
N TYR A 90 -0.60 35.10 -6.77
CA TYR A 90 -1.46 35.65 -5.73
C TYR A 90 -2.91 35.78 -6.22
N TYR A 91 -3.88 35.78 -5.28
CA TYR A 91 -5.25 36.17 -5.57
C TYR A 91 -5.69 37.35 -4.70
N PHE A 92 -6.29 38.35 -5.32
CA PHE A 92 -6.87 39.52 -4.68
C PHE A 92 -8.39 39.51 -4.91
N ASN A 93 -9.19 39.79 -3.87
CA ASN A 93 -10.65 39.79 -4.01
C ASN A 93 -11.16 41.02 -4.79
N GLU A 94 -12.48 41.15 -4.95
CA GLU A 94 -13.12 42.26 -5.69
C GLU A 94 -12.79 43.65 -5.13
N ASN A 95 -12.41 43.75 -3.84
CA ASN A 95 -11.96 44.99 -3.19
C ASN A 95 -10.44 45.20 -3.26
N GLY A 96 -9.70 44.34 -3.99
CA GLY A 96 -8.24 44.39 -4.10
C GLY A 96 -7.47 43.83 -2.89
N ILE A 97 -8.14 43.19 -1.93
CA ILE A 97 -7.50 42.63 -0.73
C ILE A 97 -6.87 41.27 -1.07
N ARG A 98 -5.57 41.11 -0.83
CA ARG A 98 -4.85 39.83 -1.00
C ARG A 98 -5.45 38.77 -0.08
N GLN A 99 -5.78 37.61 -0.64
CA GLN A 99 -6.29 36.47 0.14
C GLN A 99 -5.12 35.64 0.72
N SER A 100 -5.47 34.72 1.62
CA SER A 100 -4.57 33.72 2.22
C SER A 100 -5.38 32.51 2.70
N GLN A 101 -4.74 31.36 2.89
CA GLN A 101 -5.36 30.08 3.25
C GLN A 101 -6.33 29.56 2.18
N TRP A 102 -7.38 28.81 2.57
CA TRP A 102 -8.34 28.20 1.67
C TRP A 102 -9.13 29.24 0.86
N LEU A 103 -9.17 29.06 -0.46
CA LEU A 103 -9.88 29.91 -1.41
C LEU A 103 -10.68 29.03 -2.38
N THR A 104 -11.99 29.26 -2.50
CA THR A 104 -12.85 28.54 -3.46
C THR A 104 -13.43 29.51 -4.49
N LEU A 105 -13.25 29.22 -5.77
CA LEU A 105 -13.70 30.03 -6.90
C LEU A 105 -14.48 29.13 -7.87
N GLY A 106 -15.81 29.18 -7.79
CA GLY A 106 -16.67 28.21 -8.49
C GLY A 106 -16.46 26.80 -7.95
N GLU A 107 -16.15 25.86 -8.84
CA GLU A 107 -15.90 24.45 -8.51
C GLU A 107 -14.43 24.16 -8.12
N LYS A 108 -13.51 25.12 -8.31
CA LYS A 108 -12.09 24.95 -7.94
C LYS A 108 -11.79 25.51 -6.55
N THR A 109 -11.12 24.72 -5.72
CA THR A 109 -10.53 25.17 -4.45
C THR A 109 -9.00 25.20 -4.58
N TYR A 110 -8.39 26.18 -3.93
CA TYR A 110 -6.97 26.51 -3.93
C TYR A 110 -6.52 26.72 -2.48
N TYR A 111 -5.22 26.63 -2.22
CA TYR A 111 -4.64 27.09 -0.96
C TYR A 111 -3.57 28.14 -1.21
N LEU A 112 -3.61 29.20 -0.42
CA LEU A 112 -2.63 30.27 -0.41
C LEU A 112 -1.87 30.25 0.93
N GLY A 113 -0.56 30.50 0.93
CA GLY A 113 0.23 30.66 2.15
C GLY A 113 -0.23 31.83 3.02
N GLN A 114 0.33 31.97 4.22
CA GLN A 114 0.08 33.16 5.06
C GLN A 114 0.66 34.45 4.44
N ASP A 115 1.65 34.32 3.56
CA ASP A 115 2.18 35.37 2.68
C ASP A 115 1.32 35.60 1.41
N GLY A 116 0.28 34.77 1.20
CA GLY A 116 -0.68 34.86 0.10
C GLY A 116 -0.28 34.13 -1.18
N LYS A 117 0.87 33.47 -1.23
CA LYS A 117 1.33 32.74 -2.43
C LYS A 117 0.53 31.46 -2.63
N ALA A 118 0.11 31.17 -3.85
CA ALA A 118 -0.53 29.91 -4.18
C ALA A 118 0.44 28.72 -4.08
N VAL A 119 0.01 27.62 -3.45
CA VAL A 119 0.80 26.40 -3.33
C VAL A 119 0.44 25.39 -4.42
N SER A 120 1.46 24.67 -4.90
CA SER A 120 1.32 23.54 -5.83
C SER A 120 2.03 22.31 -5.26
N GLY A 121 1.84 21.14 -5.87
CA GLY A 121 2.47 19.89 -5.43
C GLY A 121 1.76 19.25 -4.23
N LEU A 122 2.42 18.27 -3.61
CA LEU A 122 1.96 17.62 -2.39
C LEU A 122 2.12 18.56 -1.19
N GLN A 123 1.06 18.69 -0.39
CA GLN A 123 1.01 19.61 0.75
C GLN A 123 0.28 18.96 1.93
N THR A 124 0.88 18.98 3.13
CA THR A 124 0.22 18.56 4.37
C THR A 124 -0.29 19.79 5.12
N ILE A 125 -1.61 19.97 5.17
CA ILE A 125 -2.28 21.12 5.76
C ILE A 125 -3.13 20.62 6.92
N ASN A 126 -2.78 21.01 8.16
CA ASN A 126 -3.42 20.53 9.40
C ASN A 126 -3.49 18.98 9.44
N ASP A 127 -2.31 18.34 9.35
CA ASP A 127 -2.10 16.88 9.37
C ASP A 127 -2.86 16.10 8.26
N THR A 128 -3.41 16.80 7.27
CA THR A 128 -4.18 16.24 6.15
C THR A 128 -3.43 16.46 4.84
N LEU A 129 -3.21 15.40 4.07
CA LEU A 129 -2.52 15.46 2.78
C LEU A 129 -3.47 15.97 1.67
N TYR A 130 -2.95 16.84 0.82
CA TYR A 130 -3.58 17.35 -0.41
C TYR A 130 -2.57 17.34 -1.57
N TYR A 131 -3.06 17.29 -2.80
CA TYR A 131 -2.26 17.59 -4.00
C TYR A 131 -2.88 18.76 -4.75
N PHE A 132 -2.05 19.75 -5.10
CA PHE A 132 -2.44 20.91 -5.88
C PHE A 132 -1.78 20.85 -7.27
N ASP A 133 -2.59 20.96 -8.32
CA ASP A 133 -2.17 20.85 -9.72
C ASP A 133 -1.30 22.03 -10.19
N SER A 134 -0.86 22.00 -11.45
CA SER A 134 -0.09 23.10 -12.07
C SER A 134 -0.87 24.41 -12.20
N GLU A 135 -2.20 24.36 -12.05
CA GLU A 135 -3.11 25.51 -12.00
C GLU A 135 -3.44 25.90 -10.54
N TYR A 136 -2.71 25.35 -9.56
CA TYR A 136 -2.83 25.57 -8.12
C TYR A 136 -4.17 25.10 -7.48
N ALA A 137 -4.96 24.31 -8.21
CA ALA A 137 -6.24 23.80 -7.74
C ALA A 137 -6.08 22.41 -7.09
N ILE A 138 -6.92 22.10 -6.10
CA ILE A 138 -7.01 20.76 -5.52
C ILE A 138 -7.28 19.74 -6.63
N ALA A 139 -6.41 18.75 -6.73
CA ALA A 139 -6.61 17.56 -7.54
C ALA A 139 -7.38 16.48 -6.76
N VAL A 140 -8.16 15.67 -7.47
CA VAL A 140 -8.94 14.55 -6.93
C VAL A 140 -8.73 13.28 -7.76
N GLY A 141 -9.11 12.12 -7.23
CA GLY A 141 -8.92 10.83 -7.88
C GLY A 141 -7.47 10.35 -7.85
N TRP A 142 -7.14 9.45 -8.78
CA TRP A 142 -5.78 8.91 -8.93
C TRP A 142 -4.83 9.97 -9.49
N GLN A 143 -3.65 10.08 -8.88
CA GLN A 143 -2.58 10.98 -9.29
C GLN A 143 -1.26 10.21 -9.29
N GLU A 144 -0.39 10.48 -10.26
CA GLU A 144 0.96 9.90 -10.33
C GLU A 144 1.98 11.03 -10.25
N ILE A 145 2.88 10.95 -9.27
CA ILE A 145 3.80 12.01 -8.87
C ILE A 145 5.17 11.37 -8.69
N ASP A 146 6.14 11.75 -9.51
CA ASP A 146 7.48 11.15 -9.57
C ASP A 146 7.49 9.61 -9.67
N GLY A 147 6.50 9.04 -10.37
CA GLY A 147 6.30 7.59 -10.55
C GLY A 147 5.60 6.88 -9.39
N ILE A 148 5.21 7.63 -8.35
CA ILE A 148 4.48 7.12 -7.18
C ILE A 148 2.99 7.45 -7.34
N ARG A 149 2.13 6.45 -7.17
CA ARG A 149 0.67 6.64 -7.24
C ARG A 149 0.08 7.05 -5.89
N TYR A 150 -0.80 8.04 -5.94
CA TYR A 150 -1.58 8.58 -4.83
C TYR A 150 -3.07 8.54 -5.20
N LEU A 151 -3.95 8.57 -4.21
CA LEU A 151 -5.38 8.68 -4.39
C LEU A 151 -5.93 9.79 -3.49
N PHE A 152 -6.66 10.72 -4.10
CA PHE A 152 -7.31 11.84 -3.41
C PHE A 152 -8.83 11.67 -3.47
N ARG A 153 -9.51 11.82 -2.33
CA ARG A 153 -10.97 11.73 -2.23
C ARG A 153 -11.64 12.93 -2.91
N PRO A 154 -12.97 12.89 -3.17
CA PRO A 154 -13.69 14.02 -3.77
C PRO A 154 -13.68 15.34 -2.97
N ASP A 155 -13.25 15.31 -1.71
CA ASP A 155 -13.02 16.50 -0.86
C ASP A 155 -11.56 17.01 -0.90
N GLY A 156 -10.72 16.42 -1.75
CA GLY A 156 -9.29 16.74 -1.89
C GLY A 156 -8.36 15.99 -0.93
N THR A 157 -8.88 15.22 0.02
CA THR A 157 -8.05 14.59 1.06
C THR A 157 -7.34 13.33 0.57
N GLY A 158 -6.05 13.21 0.85
CA GLY A 158 -5.24 12.03 0.51
C GLY A 158 -5.70 10.77 1.25
N VAL A 159 -5.67 9.64 0.56
CA VAL A 159 -5.97 8.32 1.11
C VAL A 159 -4.74 7.71 1.76
N THR A 160 -4.94 7.15 2.96
CA THR A 160 -3.95 6.40 3.75
C THR A 160 -4.62 5.13 4.27
N GLY A 161 -3.87 4.05 4.46
CA GLY A 161 -4.39 2.74 4.88
C GLY A 161 -5.16 2.01 3.77
N TRP A 162 -6.00 1.04 4.18
CA TRP A 162 -6.84 0.26 3.26
C TRP A 162 -7.93 1.09 2.60
N HIS A 163 -8.09 0.96 1.28
CA HIS A 163 -9.14 1.62 0.51
C HIS A 163 -9.60 0.78 -0.69
N SER A 164 -10.87 0.90 -1.07
CA SER A 164 -11.44 0.17 -2.21
C SER A 164 -11.80 1.12 -3.36
N VAL A 165 -11.44 0.76 -4.59
CA VAL A 165 -11.82 1.48 -5.82
C VAL A 165 -12.30 0.46 -6.84
N ASN A 166 -13.59 0.52 -7.21
CA ASN A 166 -14.24 -0.45 -8.12
C ASN A 166 -14.01 -1.91 -7.68
N ASP A 167 -14.38 -2.21 -6.43
CA ASP A 167 -14.23 -3.48 -5.71
C ASP A 167 -12.79 -3.99 -5.48
N ALA A 168 -11.80 -3.52 -6.25
CA ALA A 168 -10.39 -3.75 -5.98
C ALA A 168 -9.93 -3.02 -4.71
N LYS A 169 -9.24 -3.72 -3.81
CA LYS A 169 -8.62 -3.16 -2.60
C LYS A 169 -7.18 -2.74 -2.88
N TYR A 170 -6.78 -1.63 -2.28
CA TYR A 170 -5.44 -1.06 -2.28
C TYR A 170 -5.04 -0.73 -0.83
N PHE A 171 -3.74 -0.61 -0.57
CA PHE A 171 -3.23 -0.01 0.65
C PHE A 171 -2.33 1.19 0.32
N PHE A 172 -2.41 2.23 1.15
CA PHE A 172 -1.60 3.43 1.05
C PHE A 172 -0.81 3.63 2.36
N ASP A 173 0.45 4.03 2.28
CA ASP A 173 1.28 4.27 3.47
C ASP A 173 0.85 5.54 4.26
N THR A 174 1.57 5.88 5.32
CA THR A 174 1.30 7.07 6.15
C THR A 174 1.47 8.39 5.42
N ASP A 175 2.22 8.40 4.31
CA ASP A 175 2.47 9.57 3.47
C ASP A 175 1.52 9.58 2.25
N GLY A 176 0.57 8.64 2.18
CA GLY A 176 -0.41 8.50 1.11
C GLY A 176 0.08 7.80 -0.16
N LYS A 177 1.26 7.17 -0.13
CA LYS A 177 1.83 6.45 -1.30
C LYS A 177 1.17 5.09 -1.43
N MET A 178 0.71 4.72 -2.62
CA MET A 178 0.17 3.39 -2.89
C MET A 178 1.26 2.32 -2.75
N CYS A 179 1.01 1.31 -1.91
CA CYS A 179 1.94 0.20 -1.71
C CYS A 179 1.84 -0.85 -2.83
N THR A 180 2.92 -1.60 -3.03
CA THR A 180 3.03 -2.77 -3.92
C THR A 180 3.90 -3.83 -3.23
N GLY A 181 3.79 -5.10 -3.63
CA GLY A 181 4.54 -6.21 -3.03
C GLY A 181 4.02 -6.64 -1.66
N TRP A 182 4.93 -7.14 -0.82
CA TRP A 182 4.63 -7.64 0.54
C TRP A 182 4.19 -6.52 1.48
N LEU A 183 3.11 -6.76 2.22
CA LEU A 183 2.54 -5.83 3.20
C LEU A 183 2.20 -6.57 4.50
N GLU A 184 2.86 -6.20 5.61
CA GLU A 184 2.39 -6.56 6.94
C GLU A 184 1.41 -5.50 7.46
N TRP A 185 0.22 -5.94 7.89
CA TRP A 185 -0.76 -5.08 8.55
C TRP A 185 -1.44 -5.84 9.70
N GLU A 186 -1.44 -5.26 10.91
CA GLU A 186 -1.97 -5.90 12.14
C GLU A 186 -1.43 -7.33 12.37
N SER A 187 -0.11 -7.52 12.19
CA SER A 187 0.56 -8.83 12.29
C SER A 187 0.02 -9.92 11.35
N LYS A 188 -0.61 -9.51 10.24
CA LYS A 188 -1.06 -10.38 9.15
C LYS A 188 -0.32 -10.00 7.88
N GLN A 189 0.12 -10.99 7.11
CA GLN A 189 0.76 -10.75 5.81
C GLN A 189 -0.27 -10.71 4.67
N TYR A 190 -0.05 -9.78 3.75
CA TYR A 190 -0.78 -9.54 2.51
C TYR A 190 0.23 -9.37 1.37
N TYR A 191 -0.24 -9.49 0.13
CA TYR A 191 0.53 -9.11 -1.05
C TYR A 191 -0.32 -8.22 -1.96
N LEU A 192 0.28 -7.16 -2.49
CA LEU A 192 -0.32 -6.26 -3.47
C LEU A 192 0.41 -6.42 -4.80
N GLY A 193 -0.31 -6.51 -5.92
CA GLY A 193 0.29 -6.57 -7.25
C GLY A 193 1.04 -5.28 -7.62
N ASP A 194 1.76 -5.30 -8.75
CA ASP A 194 2.48 -4.14 -9.29
C ASP A 194 1.54 -2.95 -9.63
N ASP A 195 0.24 -3.23 -9.82
CA ASP A 195 -0.83 -2.26 -10.00
C ASP A 195 -1.41 -1.72 -8.67
N GLY A 196 -0.95 -2.24 -7.53
CA GLY A 196 -1.41 -1.94 -6.17
C GLY A 196 -2.60 -2.76 -5.68
N VAL A 197 -3.15 -3.66 -6.51
CA VAL A 197 -4.35 -4.43 -6.16
C VAL A 197 -4.00 -5.58 -5.22
N MET A 198 -4.75 -5.70 -4.12
CA MET A 198 -4.60 -6.77 -3.14
C MET A 198 -4.87 -8.14 -3.77
N VAL A 199 -3.85 -9.01 -3.70
CA VAL A 199 -3.91 -10.38 -4.26
C VAL A 199 -4.80 -11.27 -3.41
N THR A 200 -5.59 -12.11 -4.08
CA THR A 200 -6.32 -13.25 -3.52
C THR A 200 -6.11 -14.46 -4.42
N GLY A 201 -6.29 -15.66 -3.89
CA GLY A 201 -5.98 -16.91 -4.58
C GLY A 201 -4.48 -17.25 -4.59
N TRP A 202 -4.06 -18.02 -5.59
CA TRP A 202 -2.67 -18.48 -5.73
C TRP A 202 -1.74 -17.39 -6.30
N LEU A 203 -0.56 -17.25 -5.69
CA LEU A 203 0.55 -16.43 -6.19
C LEU A 203 1.81 -17.28 -6.30
N THR A 204 2.67 -17.01 -7.29
CA THR A 204 3.98 -17.65 -7.44
C THR A 204 5.06 -16.57 -7.50
N LEU A 205 6.07 -16.66 -6.65
CA LEU A 205 7.18 -15.71 -6.56
C LEU A 205 8.50 -16.49 -6.65
N GLY A 206 9.13 -16.46 -7.83
CA GLY A 206 10.26 -17.34 -8.12
C GLY A 206 9.84 -18.81 -8.12
N GLU A 207 10.46 -19.62 -7.26
CA GLU A 207 10.12 -21.03 -7.10
C GLU A 207 9.06 -21.31 -6.01
N ASP A 208 8.76 -20.32 -5.17
CA ASP A 208 7.83 -20.43 -4.05
C ASP A 208 6.39 -20.11 -4.49
N ARG A 209 5.43 -20.92 -4.01
CA ARG A 209 3.98 -20.71 -4.20
C ARG A 209 3.35 -20.29 -2.88
N TYR A 210 2.41 -19.35 -2.95
CA TYR A 210 1.66 -18.80 -1.83
C TYR A 210 0.16 -18.85 -2.13
N TYR A 211 -0.66 -18.74 -1.08
CA TYR A 211 -2.10 -18.56 -1.23
C TYR A 211 -2.60 -17.44 -0.32
N PHE A 212 -3.43 -16.56 -0.86
CA PHE A 212 -4.07 -15.46 -0.14
C PHE A 212 -5.58 -15.70 -0.10
N LYS A 213 -6.17 -15.64 1.09
CA LYS A 213 -7.61 -15.89 1.30
C LYS A 213 -8.45 -14.74 0.71
N GLU A 214 -9.78 -14.91 0.64
CA GLU A 214 -10.70 -13.89 0.10
C GLU A 214 -10.60 -12.52 0.80
N ASP A 215 -10.21 -12.52 2.07
CA ASP A 215 -9.97 -11.30 2.85
C ASP A 215 -8.60 -10.64 2.58
N GLY A 216 -7.71 -11.31 1.86
CA GLY A 216 -6.34 -10.91 1.53
C GLY A 216 -5.27 -11.50 2.43
N ARG A 217 -5.62 -12.16 3.55
CA ARG A 217 -4.64 -12.73 4.48
C ARG A 217 -3.95 -13.93 3.85
N MET A 218 -2.62 -13.96 3.92
CA MET A 218 -1.79 -15.12 3.57
C MET A 218 -2.22 -16.38 4.32
N ALA A 219 -2.13 -17.54 3.67
CA ALA A 219 -2.31 -18.85 4.27
C ALA A 219 -1.06 -19.30 5.03
N ILE A 220 -1.27 -19.91 6.21
CA ILE A 220 -0.28 -20.65 7.01
C ILE A 220 -0.99 -21.90 7.57
N GLY A 221 -0.28 -22.99 7.84
CA GLY A 221 -0.88 -24.25 8.30
C GLY A 221 -1.71 -24.95 7.22
N GLU A 222 -2.73 -25.70 7.62
CA GLU A 222 -3.65 -26.36 6.70
C GLU A 222 -4.79 -25.42 6.27
N VAL A 223 -5.01 -25.31 4.95
CA VAL A 223 -6.16 -24.62 4.36
C VAL A 223 -6.79 -25.51 3.29
N VAL A 224 -8.11 -25.72 3.37
CA VAL A 224 -8.86 -26.45 2.35
C VAL A 224 -9.16 -25.52 1.17
N ILE A 225 -8.60 -25.85 0.00
CA ILE A 225 -8.73 -25.09 -1.25
C ILE A 225 -9.31 -26.03 -2.30
N ASP A 226 -10.44 -25.65 -2.93
CA ASP A 226 -11.21 -26.48 -3.88
C ASP A 226 -11.57 -27.90 -3.37
N GLY A 227 -11.73 -28.03 -2.05
CA GLY A 227 -12.00 -29.32 -1.37
C GLY A 227 -10.77 -30.19 -1.15
N ILE A 228 -9.56 -29.66 -1.33
CA ILE A 228 -8.28 -30.33 -1.12
C ILE A 228 -7.49 -29.58 -0.03
N SER A 229 -7.03 -30.29 1.01
CA SER A 229 -6.12 -29.72 2.01
C SER A 229 -4.78 -29.33 1.37
N ARG A 230 -4.34 -28.10 1.62
CA ARG A 230 -3.06 -27.53 1.17
C ARG A 230 -2.34 -26.99 2.40
N PHE A 231 -1.02 -27.20 2.46
CA PHE A 231 -0.21 -26.92 3.65
C PHE A 231 0.78 -25.78 3.37
N PHE A 232 0.92 -24.85 4.30
CA PHE A 232 1.72 -23.63 4.14
C PHE A 232 2.60 -23.39 5.39
N THR A 233 3.85 -22.97 5.20
CA THR A 233 4.78 -22.66 6.31
C THR A 233 4.32 -21.47 7.16
N SER A 234 5.03 -21.19 8.25
CA SER A 234 4.91 -19.94 9.02
C SER A 234 5.12 -18.69 8.14
N THR A 235 6.00 -18.81 7.13
CA THR A 235 6.26 -17.83 6.06
C THR A 235 5.31 -17.94 4.86
N GLY A 236 4.30 -18.81 4.92
CA GLY A 236 3.23 -18.98 3.93
C GLY A 236 3.59 -19.71 2.63
N LYS A 237 4.78 -20.32 2.57
CA LYS A 237 5.23 -21.10 1.41
C LYS A 237 4.48 -22.43 1.32
N TYR A 238 3.97 -22.75 0.15
CA TYR A 238 3.22 -23.98 -0.10
C TYR A 238 4.11 -25.23 -0.08
N VAL A 239 3.74 -26.21 0.75
CA VAL A 239 4.46 -27.48 0.92
C VAL A 239 3.53 -28.66 0.62
N ILE A 240 4.07 -29.65 -0.08
CA ILE A 240 3.33 -30.85 -0.47
C ILE A 240 3.63 -31.96 0.54
N MET A 241 2.69 -32.20 1.45
CA MET A 241 2.77 -33.19 2.52
C MET A 241 1.75 -34.33 2.27
N PRO A 242 2.11 -35.37 1.49
CA PRO A 242 1.28 -36.56 1.36
C PRO A 242 1.39 -37.42 2.63
N ASN A 243 0.27 -38.01 3.04
CA ASN A 243 0.18 -38.96 4.14
C ASN A 243 -1.09 -39.81 3.98
N PRO A 244 -1.44 -40.75 4.87
CA PRO A 244 -2.60 -41.63 4.67
C PRO A 244 -3.96 -40.93 4.49
N TRP A 245 -4.05 -39.65 4.85
CA TRP A 245 -5.27 -38.83 4.70
C TRP A 245 -5.21 -37.91 3.47
N HIS A 246 -4.02 -37.40 3.14
CA HIS A 246 -3.81 -36.44 2.06
C HIS A 246 -3.03 -37.06 0.89
N PRO A 247 -3.63 -37.17 -0.31
CA PRO A 247 -2.91 -37.64 -1.49
C PRO A 247 -1.94 -36.57 -2.01
N VAL A 248 -0.96 -37.00 -2.81
CA VAL A 248 -0.17 -36.11 -3.67
C VAL A 248 -1.15 -35.36 -4.60
N PRO A 249 -1.09 -34.01 -4.66
CA PRO A 249 -1.99 -33.23 -5.50
C PRO A 249 -1.89 -33.60 -6.99
N LYS A 250 -3.01 -33.51 -7.71
CA LYS A 250 -3.06 -33.80 -9.16
C LYS A 250 -2.39 -32.72 -10.01
N ASP A 251 -2.20 -31.54 -9.44
CA ASP A 251 -1.46 -30.38 -9.96
C ASP A 251 -0.03 -30.31 -9.40
N HIS A 252 0.51 -31.42 -8.89
CA HIS A 252 1.94 -31.50 -8.55
C HIS A 252 2.77 -31.69 -9.81
N GLU A 253 3.72 -30.77 -10.02
CA GLU A 253 4.68 -30.78 -11.12
C GLU A 253 6.07 -31.12 -10.56
N ILE A 254 6.84 -31.94 -11.28
CA ILE A 254 8.11 -32.51 -10.83
C ILE A 254 9.14 -32.33 -11.95
N ASP A 255 10.32 -31.80 -11.63
CA ASP A 255 11.44 -31.65 -12.56
C ASP A 255 12.53 -32.67 -12.21
N LEU A 256 12.37 -33.90 -12.71
CA LEU A 256 13.24 -35.02 -12.38
C LEU A 256 14.62 -34.92 -13.04
N VAL A 257 15.65 -35.17 -12.25
CA VAL A 257 17.07 -35.19 -12.64
C VAL A 257 17.79 -36.40 -12.06
N ASP A 258 18.91 -36.77 -12.68
CA ASP A 258 19.78 -37.83 -12.18
C ASP A 258 20.53 -37.42 -10.90
N ILE A 259 20.53 -38.32 -9.94
CA ILE A 259 21.47 -38.38 -8.83
C ILE A 259 21.88 -39.84 -8.59
N GLU A 260 23.14 -40.15 -8.89
CA GLU A 260 23.76 -41.45 -8.65
C GLU A 260 23.01 -42.64 -9.30
N GLY A 261 22.34 -42.41 -10.44
CA GLY A 261 21.54 -43.42 -11.15
C GLY A 261 20.07 -43.49 -10.74
N TYR A 262 19.62 -42.60 -9.86
CA TYR A 262 18.23 -42.45 -9.42
C TYR A 262 17.63 -41.12 -9.89
N GLU A 263 16.31 -41.08 -10.07
CA GLU A 263 15.57 -39.84 -10.35
C GLU A 263 15.19 -39.12 -9.04
N PHE A 264 15.47 -37.81 -8.94
CA PHE A 264 15.04 -36.94 -7.82
C PHE A 264 14.65 -35.56 -8.36
N ASP A 265 13.82 -34.80 -7.65
CA ASP A 265 13.42 -33.46 -8.09
C ASP A 265 14.58 -32.44 -7.99
N ARG A 266 14.73 -31.61 -9.03
CA ARG A 266 15.81 -30.62 -9.17
C ARG A 266 15.98 -29.74 -7.93
N LYS A 267 14.87 -29.34 -7.26
CA LYS A 267 14.90 -28.41 -6.12
C LYS A 267 15.73 -28.88 -4.94
N GLY A 268 15.86 -30.20 -4.75
CA GLY A 268 16.64 -30.80 -3.66
C GLY A 268 17.85 -31.62 -4.13
N ARG A 269 18.12 -31.73 -5.44
CA ARG A 269 19.19 -32.58 -5.99
C ARG A 269 20.59 -32.17 -5.53
N ASP A 270 20.92 -30.89 -5.62
CA ASP A 270 22.24 -30.40 -5.20
C ASP A 270 22.42 -30.41 -3.67
N PRO A 271 21.43 -30.03 -2.84
CA PRO A 271 21.46 -30.29 -1.41
C PRO A 271 21.64 -31.77 -1.04
N LEU A 272 20.95 -32.70 -1.73
CA LEU A 272 21.10 -34.15 -1.51
C LEU A 272 22.51 -34.62 -1.85
N GLN A 273 23.04 -34.22 -3.01
CA GLN A 273 24.40 -34.57 -3.42
C GLN A 273 25.45 -34.06 -2.42
N THR A 274 25.25 -32.86 -1.88
CA THR A 274 26.15 -32.25 -0.89
C THR A 274 26.09 -33.03 0.43
N MET A 275 24.88 -33.25 0.97
CA MET A 275 24.64 -34.05 2.19
C MET A 275 25.24 -35.47 2.11
N MET A 276 25.08 -36.15 0.96
CA MET A 276 25.66 -37.47 0.72
C MET A 276 27.19 -37.43 0.66
N ASN A 277 27.79 -36.39 0.09
CA ASN A 277 29.23 -36.25 0.00
C ASN A 277 29.86 -35.91 1.36
N ASP A 278 29.29 -34.96 2.10
CA ASP A 278 29.81 -34.54 3.41
C ASP A 278 29.70 -35.68 4.45
N CYS A 279 28.70 -36.56 4.32
CA CYS A 279 28.61 -37.81 5.09
C CYS A 279 29.77 -38.79 4.79
N ARG A 280 30.16 -38.91 3.51
CA ARG A 280 31.26 -39.78 3.06
C ARG A 280 32.62 -39.21 3.45
N ASP A 281 32.80 -37.89 3.38
CA ASP A 281 34.01 -37.20 3.84
C ASP A 281 34.15 -37.21 5.38
N ALA A 282 33.04 -37.31 6.12
CA ALA A 282 33.03 -37.62 7.56
C ALA A 282 33.40 -39.10 7.86
N GLY A 283 33.50 -39.97 6.84
CA GLY A 283 33.98 -41.34 6.94
C GLY A 283 32.90 -42.42 6.96
N HIS A 284 31.64 -42.06 6.75
CA HIS A 284 30.52 -43.02 6.70
C HIS A 284 30.31 -43.58 5.29
N VAL A 285 29.54 -44.67 5.18
CA VAL A 285 29.10 -45.23 3.89
C VAL A 285 27.60 -45.04 3.76
N CYS A 286 27.19 -44.30 2.72
CA CYS A 286 25.80 -44.07 2.36
C CYS A 286 25.58 -44.23 0.85
N GLU A 287 24.52 -44.95 0.49
CA GLU A 287 24.09 -45.23 -0.89
C GLU A 287 22.59 -44.94 -1.01
N ILE A 288 22.14 -44.40 -2.15
CA ILE A 288 20.70 -44.28 -2.43
C ILE A 288 20.16 -45.68 -2.77
N ASN A 289 19.07 -46.08 -2.12
CA ASN A 289 18.36 -47.35 -2.35
C ASN A 289 17.01 -47.12 -3.08
N ASN A 290 16.34 -46.01 -2.81
CA ASN A 290 15.12 -45.59 -3.51
C ASN A 290 15.04 -44.06 -3.59
N SER A 291 14.26 -43.54 -4.53
CA SER A 291 14.16 -42.10 -4.79
C SER A 291 12.75 -41.78 -5.32
N TYR A 292 12.59 -41.02 -6.42
CA TYR A 292 11.31 -40.88 -7.09
C TYR A 292 10.69 -42.26 -7.42
N ARG A 293 9.36 -42.35 -7.24
CA ARG A 293 8.60 -43.58 -7.51
C ARG A 293 7.25 -43.21 -8.11
N SER A 294 7.04 -43.55 -9.38
CA SER A 294 5.77 -43.24 -10.07
C SER A 294 4.56 -43.97 -9.45
N TYR A 295 3.36 -43.41 -9.66
CA TYR A 295 2.09 -43.98 -9.17
C TYR A 295 1.93 -45.48 -9.50
N ASN A 296 2.31 -45.89 -10.72
CA ASN A 296 2.19 -47.28 -11.16
C ASN A 296 3.14 -48.23 -10.41
N VAL A 297 4.35 -47.77 -10.07
CA VAL A 297 5.31 -48.55 -9.26
C VAL A 297 4.85 -48.62 -7.81
N GLN A 298 4.34 -47.52 -7.24
CA GLN A 298 3.75 -47.55 -5.90
C GLN A 298 2.50 -48.44 -5.84
N LYS A 299 1.66 -48.47 -6.90
CA LYS A 299 0.54 -49.41 -6.99
C LYS A 299 1.00 -50.85 -7.05
N TRP A 300 1.97 -51.18 -7.90
CA TRP A 300 2.51 -52.54 -7.96
C TRP A 300 3.08 -52.99 -6.60
N LEU A 301 3.83 -52.12 -5.92
CA LEU A 301 4.38 -52.40 -4.59
C LEU A 301 3.28 -52.61 -3.55
N TRP A 302 2.23 -51.79 -3.55
CA TRP A 302 1.07 -51.98 -2.66
C TRP A 302 0.38 -53.33 -2.91
N ASP A 303 0.05 -53.63 -4.17
CA ASP A 303 -0.66 -54.86 -4.56
C ASP A 303 0.16 -56.12 -4.19
N ASP A 304 1.48 -56.11 -4.45
CA ASP A 304 2.43 -57.18 -4.07
C ASP A 304 2.48 -57.42 -2.55
N ARG A 305 2.53 -56.34 -1.76
CA ARG A 305 2.66 -56.43 -0.29
C ARG A 305 1.37 -56.91 0.35
N VAL A 306 0.21 -56.42 -0.09
CA VAL A 306 -1.10 -56.93 0.33
C VAL A 306 -1.26 -58.40 -0.04
N ALA A 307 -0.90 -58.80 -1.27
CA ALA A 307 -0.98 -60.20 -1.71
C ALA A 307 -0.11 -61.13 -0.85
N LYS A 308 1.09 -60.69 -0.43
CA LYS A 308 1.96 -61.46 0.49
C LYS A 308 1.33 -61.63 1.86
N ARG A 309 0.71 -60.60 2.45
CA ARG A 309 0.01 -60.70 3.74
C ARG A 309 -1.24 -61.59 3.67
N MET A 310 -1.95 -61.57 2.54
CA MET A 310 -3.05 -62.53 2.31
C MET A 310 -2.55 -63.98 2.17
N ALA A 311 -1.38 -64.20 1.55
CA ALA A 311 -0.75 -65.52 1.47
C ALA A 311 -0.25 -66.04 2.83
N GLU A 312 0.04 -65.15 3.78
CA GLU A 312 0.32 -65.46 5.19
C GLU A 312 -0.95 -65.76 6.02
N GLY A 313 -2.14 -65.63 5.42
CA GLY A 313 -3.43 -66.00 6.03
C GLY A 313 -4.28 -64.83 6.54
N MET A 314 -3.85 -63.58 6.35
CA MET A 314 -4.66 -62.40 6.69
C MET A 314 -5.85 -62.25 5.73
N THR A 315 -6.96 -61.68 6.19
CA THR A 315 -8.00 -61.16 5.29
C THR A 315 -7.46 -59.98 4.46
N TYR A 316 -8.17 -59.60 3.39
CA TYR A 316 -7.79 -58.44 2.57
C TYR A 316 -7.74 -57.13 3.39
N GLU A 317 -8.66 -56.96 4.35
CA GLU A 317 -8.76 -55.78 5.22
C GLU A 317 -7.56 -55.70 6.18
N GLU A 318 -7.29 -56.78 6.94
CA GLU A 318 -6.10 -56.89 7.79
C GLU A 318 -4.79 -56.74 6.99
N ALA A 319 -4.72 -57.30 5.78
CA ALA A 319 -3.57 -57.17 4.90
C ALA A 319 -3.33 -55.72 4.44
N CYS A 320 -4.40 -54.94 4.20
CA CYS A 320 -4.31 -53.52 3.92
C CYS A 320 -3.90 -52.73 5.17
N GLU A 321 -4.54 -52.95 6.32
CA GLU A 321 -4.19 -52.30 7.59
C GLU A 321 -2.77 -52.60 8.07
N TYR A 322 -2.24 -53.79 7.75
CA TYR A 322 -0.84 -54.14 8.02
C TYR A 322 0.10 -53.44 7.04
N THR A 323 -0.22 -53.47 5.75
CA THR A 323 0.63 -52.89 4.69
C THR A 323 0.73 -51.37 4.81
N ALA A 324 -0.37 -50.69 5.11
CA ALA A 324 -0.45 -49.24 5.34
C ALA A 324 0.48 -48.69 6.44
N ARG A 325 1.10 -49.55 7.25
CA ARG A 325 2.01 -49.16 8.34
C ARG A 325 3.42 -48.83 7.82
N SER A 326 3.81 -49.32 6.65
CA SER A 326 5.17 -49.21 6.08
C SER A 326 5.19 -49.08 4.54
N VAL A 327 4.01 -48.96 3.93
CA VAL A 327 3.84 -48.75 2.50
C VAL A 327 2.64 -47.83 2.34
N ALA A 328 2.86 -46.62 1.85
CA ALA A 328 1.76 -45.68 1.61
C ALA A 328 0.79 -46.19 0.52
N TYR A 329 -0.47 -45.78 0.59
CA TYR A 329 -1.44 -46.06 -0.48
C TYR A 329 -0.98 -45.47 -1.83
N PRO A 330 -1.35 -46.06 -2.98
CA PRO A 330 -1.00 -45.51 -4.28
C PRO A 330 -1.68 -44.15 -4.49
N GLY A 331 -0.87 -43.10 -4.62
CA GLY A 331 -1.35 -41.70 -4.57
C GLY A 331 -0.93 -40.95 -3.30
N HIS A 332 -0.44 -41.62 -2.26
CA HIS A 332 -0.14 -41.05 -0.94
C HIS A 332 1.33 -41.22 -0.52
N SER A 333 2.21 -41.66 -1.42
CA SER A 333 3.64 -41.87 -1.09
C SER A 333 4.46 -40.59 -1.24
N GLU A 334 5.29 -40.30 -0.25
CA GLU A 334 6.34 -39.26 -0.29
C GLU A 334 7.21 -39.35 -1.55
N HIS A 335 7.61 -40.55 -1.98
CA HIS A 335 8.40 -40.78 -3.20
C HIS A 335 7.70 -40.34 -4.49
N GLN A 336 6.37 -40.27 -4.52
CA GLN A 336 5.63 -39.77 -5.67
C GLN A 336 5.75 -38.24 -5.81
N THR A 337 6.31 -37.53 -4.82
CA THR A 337 6.60 -36.09 -4.92
C THR A 337 7.89 -35.79 -5.65
N GLY A 338 8.80 -36.76 -5.81
CA GLY A 338 10.16 -36.56 -6.30
C GLY A 338 11.13 -36.01 -5.25
N LEU A 339 10.66 -35.62 -4.07
CA LEU A 339 11.43 -34.93 -3.02
C LEU A 339 11.89 -35.86 -1.88
N ALA A 340 11.61 -37.16 -1.95
CA ALA A 340 11.91 -38.14 -0.89
C ALA A 340 12.79 -39.29 -1.37
N VAL A 341 13.74 -39.69 -0.53
CA VAL A 341 14.84 -40.63 -0.83
C VAL A 341 15.02 -41.63 0.32
N ASP A 342 15.23 -42.90 -0.01
CA ASP A 342 15.64 -43.94 0.94
C ASP A 342 17.17 -44.10 0.84
N ILE A 343 17.89 -43.77 1.91
CA ILE A 343 19.36 -43.87 2.01
C ILE A 343 19.72 -45.08 2.88
N THR A 344 20.68 -45.90 2.45
CA THR A 344 21.14 -47.10 3.17
C THR A 344 22.61 -47.04 3.54
N GLY A 345 22.95 -47.59 4.70
CA GLY A 345 24.30 -47.61 5.29
C GLY A 345 24.30 -48.25 6.68
N THR A 346 25.18 -47.80 7.57
CA THR A 346 25.32 -48.33 8.95
C THR A 346 24.51 -47.53 9.98
N ASP A 347 24.42 -48.01 11.21
CA ASP A 347 23.70 -47.31 12.29
C ASP A 347 24.35 -45.95 12.61
N GLU A 348 25.69 -45.88 12.62
CA GLU A 348 26.44 -44.64 12.81
C GLU A 348 26.24 -43.63 11.66
N MET A 349 25.89 -44.11 10.46
CA MET A 349 25.48 -43.24 9.35
C MET A 349 24.12 -42.61 9.63
N TYR A 350 23.13 -43.38 10.09
CA TYR A 350 21.82 -42.80 10.44
C TYR A 350 21.92 -41.80 11.61
N GLU A 351 22.82 -42.04 12.58
CA GLU A 351 23.14 -41.05 13.63
C GLU A 351 23.68 -39.74 13.02
N TRP A 352 24.65 -39.80 12.10
CA TRP A 352 25.19 -38.62 11.41
C TRP A 352 24.11 -37.85 10.65
N PHE A 353 23.27 -38.53 9.86
CA PHE A 353 22.18 -37.88 9.14
C PHE A 353 21.11 -37.32 10.08
N TYR A 354 20.85 -37.94 11.24
CA TYR A 354 19.89 -37.43 12.22
C TYR A 354 20.34 -36.08 12.81
N GLU A 355 21.64 -35.88 13.03
CA GLU A 355 22.18 -34.58 13.48
C GLU A 355 22.22 -33.53 12.35
N HIS A 356 22.58 -33.95 11.12
CA HIS A 356 22.98 -33.05 10.04
C HIS A 356 21.98 -32.82 8.89
N CYS A 357 21.01 -33.71 8.63
CA CYS A 357 20.18 -33.62 7.40
C CYS A 357 19.41 -32.28 7.28
N TRP A 358 19.01 -31.73 8.42
CA TRP A 358 18.34 -30.43 8.56
C TRP A 358 19.10 -29.28 7.93
N ASP A 359 20.43 -29.33 7.98
CA ASP A 359 21.31 -28.24 7.54
C ASP A 359 21.32 -28.15 5.99
N TYR A 360 20.93 -29.24 5.31
CA TYR A 360 20.79 -29.37 3.85
C TYR A 360 19.33 -29.31 3.38
N GLY A 361 18.38 -28.89 4.23
CA GLY A 361 16.96 -28.83 3.85
C GLY A 361 16.22 -30.16 3.89
N PHE A 362 16.80 -31.21 4.48
CA PHE A 362 16.18 -32.52 4.65
C PHE A 362 15.63 -32.72 6.07
N ILE A 363 14.67 -33.64 6.20
CA ILE A 363 14.17 -34.16 7.48
C ILE A 363 14.13 -35.68 7.44
N VAL A 364 14.26 -36.35 8.60
CA VAL A 364 13.77 -37.73 8.75
C VAL A 364 12.24 -37.67 8.77
N ARG A 365 11.60 -38.14 7.70
CA ARG A 365 10.18 -37.85 7.44
C ARG A 365 9.21 -38.56 8.38
N TYR A 366 9.62 -39.71 8.90
CA TYR A 366 8.85 -40.51 9.86
C TYR A 366 9.69 -40.81 11.12
N PRO A 367 9.76 -39.88 12.11
CA PRO A 367 10.56 -40.05 13.33
C PRO A 367 10.01 -41.12 14.29
N GLU A 368 10.85 -41.55 15.24
CA GLU A 368 10.44 -42.54 16.25
C GLU A 368 9.26 -42.04 17.10
N GLY A 369 8.33 -42.96 17.42
CA GLY A 369 7.14 -42.67 18.22
C GLY A 369 6.05 -41.87 17.50
N LYS A 370 6.34 -41.14 16.41
CA LYS A 370 5.40 -40.25 15.70
C LYS A 370 4.36 -40.97 14.82
N ARG A 371 4.44 -42.31 14.68
CA ARG A 371 3.47 -43.11 13.89
C ARG A 371 1.97 -42.80 14.13
N PRO A 372 1.49 -42.53 15.37
CA PRO A 372 0.08 -42.16 15.57
C PRO A 372 -0.35 -40.87 14.86
N ILE A 373 0.62 -40.07 14.41
CA ILE A 373 0.44 -38.75 13.78
C ILE A 373 0.85 -38.77 12.29
N THR A 374 1.88 -39.53 11.92
CA THR A 374 2.32 -39.70 10.51
C THR A 374 1.66 -40.89 9.78
N GLY A 375 1.07 -41.82 10.53
CA GLY A 375 0.49 -43.09 10.05
C GLY A 375 1.51 -44.20 9.75
N ILE A 376 2.69 -43.84 9.24
CA ILE A 376 3.81 -44.74 8.90
C ILE A 376 4.70 -45.02 10.14
N ILE A 377 5.36 -46.18 10.19
CA ILE A 377 6.35 -46.54 11.22
C ILE A 377 7.58 -45.62 11.22
N TYR A 378 8.45 -45.79 12.21
CA TYR A 378 9.78 -45.19 12.21
C TYR A 378 10.60 -45.72 11.02
N GLU A 379 11.14 -44.83 10.21
CA GLU A 379 11.93 -45.16 9.01
C GLU A 379 13.19 -44.27 8.96
N PRO A 380 14.29 -44.64 9.65
CA PRO A 380 15.51 -43.83 9.72
C PRO A 380 16.23 -43.64 8.38
N TRP A 381 15.91 -44.46 7.38
CA TRP A 381 16.38 -44.34 6.01
C TRP A 381 15.60 -43.32 5.17
N HIS A 382 14.41 -42.89 5.60
CA HIS A 382 13.46 -42.16 4.76
C HIS A 382 13.57 -40.64 4.95
N PHE A 383 14.32 -39.99 4.06
CA PHE A 383 14.60 -38.56 4.10
C PHE A 383 13.74 -37.79 3.09
N ARG A 384 13.19 -36.65 3.52
CA ARG A 384 12.36 -35.77 2.69
C ARG A 384 12.97 -34.37 2.60
N TYR A 385 13.15 -33.87 1.39
CA TYR A 385 13.51 -32.46 1.16
C TYR A 385 12.30 -31.56 1.38
N VAL A 386 12.50 -30.54 2.21
CA VAL A 386 11.52 -29.49 2.54
C VAL A 386 12.08 -28.07 2.39
N GLY A 387 13.39 -27.95 2.11
CA GLY A 387 14.12 -26.67 2.08
C GLY A 387 14.63 -26.26 3.47
N THR A 388 15.80 -25.61 3.50
CA THR A 388 16.57 -25.31 4.74
C THR A 388 15.78 -24.50 5.79
N GLU A 389 14.89 -23.63 5.33
CA GLU A 389 14.04 -22.79 6.19
C GLU A 389 13.10 -23.66 7.06
N LEU A 390 12.30 -24.53 6.43
CA LEU A 390 11.36 -25.40 7.13
C LEU A 390 12.06 -26.55 7.88
N SER A 391 13.17 -27.09 7.36
CA SER A 391 13.89 -28.14 8.09
C SER A 391 14.48 -27.62 9.40
N LEU A 392 15.07 -26.43 9.42
CA LEU A 392 15.61 -25.84 10.65
C LEU A 392 14.50 -25.47 11.65
N GLU A 393 13.35 -24.98 11.18
CA GLU A 393 12.19 -24.70 12.04
C GLU A 393 11.62 -25.99 12.67
N LEU A 394 11.54 -27.09 11.91
CA LEU A 394 11.16 -28.42 12.42
C LEU A 394 12.20 -28.98 13.42
N LYS A 395 13.51 -28.74 13.18
CA LYS A 395 14.62 -29.12 14.08
C LYS A 395 14.51 -28.39 15.42
N GLU A 396 14.27 -27.08 15.40
CA GLU A 396 14.17 -26.25 16.60
C GLU A 396 12.92 -26.58 17.44
N LEU A 397 11.77 -26.80 16.78
CA LEU A 397 10.51 -27.12 17.45
C LEU A 397 10.37 -28.60 17.86
N ASN A 398 11.21 -29.50 17.32
CA ASN A 398 11.16 -30.96 17.51
C ASN A 398 9.79 -31.57 17.13
N LEU A 399 9.25 -31.13 15.99
CA LEU A 399 7.96 -31.55 15.44
C LEU A 399 8.13 -32.34 14.14
N CYS A 400 7.22 -33.29 13.88
CA CYS A 400 7.01 -33.76 12.50
C CYS A 400 6.13 -32.77 11.74
N MET A 401 6.12 -32.87 10.41
CA MET A 401 5.39 -31.93 9.54
C MET A 401 3.91 -31.80 9.91
N GLU A 402 3.24 -32.91 10.26
CA GLU A 402 1.85 -32.92 10.69
C GLU A 402 1.61 -32.10 11.97
N GLU A 403 2.46 -32.23 13.00
CA GLU A 403 2.32 -31.46 14.25
C GLU A 403 2.59 -29.96 14.04
N TYR A 404 3.55 -29.64 13.17
CA TYR A 404 3.88 -28.26 12.79
C TYR A 404 2.74 -27.59 12.02
N MET A 405 2.14 -28.30 11.05
CA MET A 405 1.00 -27.76 10.31
C MET A 405 -0.23 -27.57 11.21
N GLU A 406 -0.51 -28.51 12.12
CA GLU A 406 -1.56 -28.36 13.14
C GLU A 406 -1.30 -27.15 14.06
N MET A 407 -0.05 -26.96 14.52
CA MET A 407 0.35 -25.79 15.32
C MET A 407 0.06 -24.47 14.57
N LEU A 408 0.42 -24.37 13.29
CA LEU A 408 0.14 -23.18 12.48
C LEU A 408 -1.35 -22.97 12.23
N THR A 409 -2.12 -24.03 12.01
CA THR A 409 -3.59 -23.97 11.88
C THR A 409 -4.21 -23.40 13.17
N GLN A 410 -3.77 -23.87 14.34
CA GLN A 410 -4.23 -23.35 15.63
C GLN A 410 -3.82 -21.89 15.87
N GLN A 411 -2.60 -21.49 15.51
CA GLN A 411 -2.16 -20.09 15.56
C GLN A 411 -3.02 -19.20 14.64
N GLN A 412 -3.28 -19.65 13.40
CA GLN A 412 -4.12 -18.90 12.46
C GLN A 412 -5.55 -18.73 12.99
N ALA A 413 -6.12 -19.78 13.61
CA ALA A 413 -7.44 -19.74 14.22
C ALA A 413 -7.53 -18.81 15.45
N ALA A 414 -6.41 -18.59 16.17
CA ALA A 414 -6.34 -17.67 17.30
C ALA A 414 -6.24 -16.18 16.90
N ILE A 415 -5.93 -15.90 15.62
CA ILE A 415 -5.76 -14.55 15.03
C ILE A 415 -6.86 -14.28 13.96
N ALA A 416 -7.90 -15.14 13.93
CA ALA A 416 -8.95 -15.18 12.91
C ALA A 416 -9.98 -14.03 13.01
#